data_AF-A0A916TGT3-F1
#
_entry.id   AF-A0A916TGT3-F1
#
_cell.length_a   1.000
_cell.length_b   1.000
_cell.length_c   1.000
_cell.angle_alpha   90.00
_cell.angle_beta   90.00
_cell.angle_gamma   90.00
#
_symmetry.space_group_name_H-M   'P 1'
#
loop_
_entity.id
_entity.type
_entity.pdbx_description
1 polymer ?
#
loop_
_entity_poly.entity_id
_entity_poly.type
_entity_poly.pdbx_seq_one_letter_code
_entity_poly.pdbx_strand_id
1 'polypeptide(L)' 'MGEDRKLLTWRRTWADTPNDGLGIHPDWPDLKARVYRQPGGSRWLWFVNEIAFIGRGIEDSNDAAKSAAEDAAAAWMERR' A
#
# COMPACT_ATOMS: atom_id res chain seq x y z
N MET A 1 1.53 4.85 -22.02
CA MET A 1 0.14 4.77 -21.52
C MET A 1 0.12 3.59 -20.57
N GLY A 2 0.42 3.83 -19.28
CA GLY A 2 0.33 2.79 -18.27
C GLY A 2 -1.12 2.75 -17.80
N GLU A 3 -1.83 1.68 -18.11
CA GLU A 3 -3.08 1.40 -17.41
C GLU A 3 -2.77 1.37 -15.91
N ASP A 4 -3.50 2.16 -15.13
CA ASP A 4 -3.59 2.09 -13.66
C ASP A 4 -3.98 0.65 -13.27
N ARG A 5 -3.02 -0.29 -13.23
CA ARG A 5 -3.24 -1.62 -12.68
C ARG A 5 -3.25 -1.50 -11.16
N LYS A 6 -4.37 -1.03 -10.64
CA LYS A 6 -4.68 -1.13 -9.21
C LYS A 6 -5.02 -2.59 -8.93
N LEU A 7 -4.05 -3.32 -8.40
CA LEU A 7 -4.21 -4.67 -7.88
C LEU A 7 -4.92 -4.66 -6.53
N LEU A 8 -4.70 -3.63 -5.71
CA LEU A 8 -5.31 -3.54 -4.39
C LEU A 8 -6.54 -2.64 -4.38
N THR A 9 -7.58 -3.11 -3.71
CA THR A 9 -8.72 -2.29 -3.35
C THR A 9 -8.38 -1.48 -2.11
N TRP A 10 -8.18 -0.18 -2.28
CA TRP A 10 -7.89 0.73 -1.18
C TRP A 10 -9.15 1.15 -0.44
N ARG A 11 -9.14 0.98 0.88
CA ARG A 11 -10.16 1.49 1.79
C ARG A 11 -9.54 2.48 2.76
N ARG A 12 -10.31 3.49 3.14
CA ARG A 12 -9.98 4.34 4.28
C ARG A 12 -10.20 3.52 5.54
N THR A 13 -9.18 3.39 6.36
CA THR A 13 -9.26 2.54 7.56
C THR A 13 -9.88 3.29 8.74
N TRP A 14 -9.84 4.63 8.74
CA TRP A 14 -10.42 5.48 9.78
C TRP A 14 -11.14 6.68 9.16
N ALA A 15 -12.38 6.95 9.58
CA ALA A 15 -13.17 8.08 9.08
C ALA A 15 -12.56 9.44 9.50
N ASP A 16 -12.06 9.52 10.73
CA ASP A 16 -11.45 10.72 11.32
C ASP A 16 -9.94 10.84 11.09
N THR A 17 -9.30 9.80 10.54
CA THR A 17 -7.85 9.83 10.28
C THR A 17 -7.60 9.75 8.78
N PRO A 18 -7.32 10.88 8.10
CA PRO A 18 -6.96 10.88 6.67
C PRO A 18 -5.63 10.16 6.38
N ASN A 19 -4.97 9.61 7.40
CA ASN A 19 -3.61 9.13 7.38
C ASN A 19 -3.47 7.62 7.25
N ASP A 20 -4.52 6.86 6.91
CA ASP A 20 -4.39 5.41 6.77
C ASP A 20 -5.19 4.87 5.57
N GLY A 21 -4.47 4.27 4.62
CA GLY A 21 -5.03 3.51 3.52
C GLY A 21 -4.71 2.03 3.71
N LEU A 22 -5.73 1.17 3.70
CA LEU A 22 -5.61 -0.27 3.67
C LEU A 22 -5.92 -0.77 2.26
N GLY A 23 -4.93 -1.30 1.56
CA GLY A 23 -5.08 -1.98 0.29
C GLY A 23 -5.29 -3.48 0.53
N ILE A 24 -6.29 -4.08 -0.12
CA ILE A 24 -6.51 -5.54 -0.07
C ILE A 24 -6.72 -6.04 -1.50
N HIS A 25 -6.00 -7.09 -1.89
CA HIS A 25 -6.22 -7.72 -3.19
C HIS A 25 -7.58 -8.47 -3.19
N PRO A 26 -8.44 -8.31 -4.22
CA PRO A 26 -9.78 -8.90 -4.25
C PRO A 26 -9.77 -10.44 -4.21
N ASP A 27 -8.91 -11.08 -4.99
CA ASP A 27 -8.84 -12.55 -5.05
C ASP A 27 -7.85 -13.17 -4.06
N TRP A 28 -7.05 -12.35 -3.37
CA TRP A 28 -5.96 -12.77 -2.48
C TRP A 28 -6.05 -12.00 -1.18
N PRO A 29 -6.99 -12.32 -0.29
CA PRO A 29 -7.23 -11.54 0.92
C PRO A 29 -6.02 -11.52 1.86
N ASP A 30 -5.09 -12.47 1.73
CA ASP A 30 -3.82 -12.50 2.46
C ASP A 30 -2.78 -11.52 1.90
N LEU A 31 -3.01 -10.91 0.74
CA LEU A 31 -2.19 -9.84 0.17
C LEU A 31 -2.79 -8.48 0.54
N LYS A 32 -2.19 -7.86 1.56
CA LYS A 32 -2.63 -6.58 2.13
C LYS A 32 -1.50 -5.57 2.10
N ALA A 33 -1.84 -4.33 1.82
CA ALA A 33 -0.94 -3.20 1.98
C ALA A 33 -1.48 -2.18 2.99
N ARG A 34 -0.58 -1.52 3.71
CA ARG A 34 -0.91 -0.41 4.59
C ARG A 34 -0.06 0.79 4.20
N VAL A 35 -0.69 1.94 4.14
CA VAL A 35 -0.05 3.22 3.90
C VAL A 35 -0.47 4.17 5.00
N TYR A 36 0.50 4.73 5.73
CA TYR A 36 0.21 5.69 6.77
C TYR A 36 1.22 6.82 6.88
N ARG A 37 0.74 7.98 7.32
CA ARG A 37 1.61 9.14 7.52
C ARG A 37 2.48 8.94 8.75
N GLN A 38 3.77 9.27 8.63
CA GLN A 38 4.68 9.23 9.77
C GLN A 38 4.23 10.23 10.85
N PRO A 39 4.17 9.83 12.15
CA PRO A 39 3.82 10.73 13.24
C PRO A 39 4.74 11.95 13.28
N GLY A 40 4.17 13.16 13.25
CA GLY A 40 4.94 14.42 13.27
C GLY A 40 5.70 14.74 11.97
N GLY A 41 5.58 13.91 10.92
CA GLY A 41 6.31 14.06 9.66
C GLY A 41 5.44 14.50 8.48
N SER A 42 6.08 14.82 7.36
CA SER A 42 5.45 15.00 6.04
C SER A 42 5.45 13.74 5.19
N ARG A 43 6.20 12.70 5.59
CA ARG A 43 6.41 11.47 4.81
C ARG A 43 5.35 10.40 5.09
N TRP A 44 5.18 9.52 4.12
CA TRP A 44 4.22 8.43 4.11
C TRP A 44 4.95 7.10 4.08
N LEU A 45 4.70 6.29 5.09
CA LEU A 45 5.19 4.93 5.19
C LEU A 45 4.25 3.99 4.45
N TRP A 46 4.80 2.98 3.77
CA TRP A 46 4.01 1.92 3.15
C TRP A 46 4.58 0.54 3.47
N PHE A 47 3.70 -0.45 3.54
CA PHE A 47 4.01 -1.85 3.83
C PHE A 47 3.12 -2.76 3.00
N VAL A 48 3.66 -3.87 2.52
CA VAL A 48 2.90 -4.98 1.92
C VAL A 48 3.19 -6.23 2.75
N ASN A 49 2.13 -6.86 3.24
CA ASN A 49 2.14 -8.03 4.13
C ASN A 49 3.18 -7.91 5.24
N GLU A 50 2.93 -7.01 6.20
CA GLU A 50 3.81 -6.71 7.34
C GLU A 50 4.37 -7.95 8.06
N ILE A 51 3.57 -9.01 8.19
CA ILE A 51 3.96 -10.28 8.84
C ILE A 51 4.82 -11.17 7.92
N ALA A 52 4.49 -11.27 6.63
CA ALA A 52 5.23 -12.11 5.67
C ALA A 52 6.39 -11.36 4.97
N PHE A 53 6.54 -10.06 5.27
CA PHE A 53 7.53 -9.13 4.74
C PHE A 53 7.67 -9.17 3.21
N ILE A 54 6.66 -8.68 2.48
CA ILE A 54 6.76 -8.56 1.01
C ILE A 54 7.54 -7.29 0.63
N GLY A 55 7.21 -6.15 1.23
CA GLY A 55 7.86 -4.88 0.91
C GLY A 55 7.51 -3.78 1.89
N ARG A 56 8.38 -2.78 2.00
CA ARG A 56 8.13 -1.55 2.76
C ARG A 56 8.95 -0.38 2.22
N GLY A 57 8.51 0.83 2.48
CA GLY A 57 9.24 2.03 2.11
C GLY A 57 8.65 3.31 2.68
N ILE A 58 9.21 4.43 2.24
CA ILE A 58 8.83 5.77 2.66
C ILE A 58 8.78 6.66 1.42
N GLU A 59 7.67 7.35 1.23
CA GLU A 59 7.45 8.28 0.12
C GLU A 59 7.05 9.66 0.62
N ASP A 60 7.14 10.67 -0.24
CA ASP A 60 6.79 12.04 0.11
C ASP A 60 5.28 12.32 0.07
N SER A 61 4.47 11.41 -0.50
CA SER A 61 3.01 11.58 -0.61
C SER A 61 2.24 10.27 -0.41
N ASN A 62 0.95 10.39 -0.05
CA ASN A 62 0.05 9.25 0.11
C ASN A 62 -0.10 8.46 -1.20
N ASP A 63 -0.17 9.17 -2.32
CA ASP A 63 -0.37 8.57 -3.63
C ASP A 63 0.87 7.79 -4.07
N ALA A 64 2.06 8.37 -3.91
CA ALA A 64 3.32 7.69 -4.15
C ALA A 64 3.47 6.44 -3.27
N ALA A 65 3.12 6.54 -1.98
CA ALA A 65 3.17 5.41 -1.06
C ALA A 65 2.21 4.28 -1.45
N LYS A 66 1.02 4.60 -1.98
CA LYS A 66 0.10 3.60 -2.54
C LYS A 66 0.66 2.98 -3.81
N SER A 67 1.18 3.78 -4.73
CA SER A 67 1.80 3.28 -5.96
C SER A 67 2.94 2.31 -5.66
N ALA A 68 3.86 2.69 -4.77
CA ALA A 68 4.98 1.83 -4.39
C ALA A 68 4.52 0.52 -3.73
N ALA A 69 3.44 0.54 -2.96
CA ALA A 69 2.84 -0.66 -2.39
C ALA A 69 2.18 -1.55 -3.46
N GLU A 70 1.53 -0.97 -4.46
CA GLU A 70 1.00 -1.70 -5.63
C GLU A 70 2.13 -2.37 -6.42
N ASP A 71 3.22 -1.64 -6.70
CA ASP A 71 4.40 -2.16 -7.41
C ASP A 71 5.02 -3.34 -6.65
N ALA A 72 5.16 -3.23 -5.33
CA ALA A 72 5.70 -4.32 -4.50
C ALA A 72 4.76 -5.54 -4.47
N ALA A 73 3.45 -5.33 -4.45
CA ALA A 73 2.46 -6.40 -4.54
C ALA A 73 2.50 -7.10 -5.91
N ALA A 74 2.57 -6.33 -6.99
CA ALA A 74 2.68 -6.83 -8.36
C ALA A 74 3.93 -7.69 -8.55
N ALA A 75 5.10 -7.17 -8.14
CA ALA A 75 6.38 -7.85 -8.26
C ALA A 75 6.42 -9.17 -7.46
N TRP A 76 5.69 -9.26 -6.34
CA TRP A 76 5.56 -10.51 -5.60
C TRP A 76 4.67 -11.52 -6.32
N MET A 77 3.54 -11.06 -6.88
CA MET A 77 2.64 -11.93 -7.64
C MET A 77 3.28 -12.51 -8.90
N GLU A 78 4.11 -11.74 -9.60
CA GLU A 78 4.85 -12.21 -10.79
C GLU A 78 5.90 -13.27 -10.49
N ARG A 79 6.38 -13.35 -9.24
CA ARG A 79 7.42 -14.29 -8.79
C ARG A 79 6.86 -15.58 -8.18
N ARG A 80 5.55 -15.67 -8.04
CA ARG A 80 4.83 -16.80 -7.45
C ARG A 80 4.44 -17.82 -8.51
#